data_AF-A0A3P6T7D2-F1
#
_entry.id   AF-A0A3P6T7D2-F1
#
_cell.length_a   1.000
_cell.length_b   1.000
_cell.length_c   1.000
_cell.angle_alpha   90.00
_cell.angle_beta   90.00
_cell.angle_gamma   90.00
#
_symmetry.space_group_name_H-M   'P 1'
#
loop_
_entity.id
_entity.type
_entity.pdbx_description
1 polymer ?
#
loop_
_entity_poly.entity_id
_entity_poly.type
_entity_poly.pdbx_seq_one_letter_code
_entity_poly.pdbx_strand_id
1 'polypeptide(L)'
;MNLRVKAAALIKSGLDENVDPCEDFYAFTCNKFIASHDVKELGVGKVSASSELQNEIYTEIVNSMAGIDVEDESKSKTERITKAVRDR
;
A
#
# COMPACT_ATOMS: atom_id res chain seq x y z
N MET A 1 -1.10 -17.71 10.26
CA MET A 1 -0.40 -16.62 10.99
C MET A 1 -1.42 -15.75 11.71
N ASN A 2 -1.22 -15.45 13.00
CA ASN A 2 -2.18 -14.75 13.87
C ASN A 2 -2.21 -13.23 13.58
N LEU A 3 -3.41 -12.64 13.44
CA LEU A 3 -3.60 -11.21 13.17
C LEU A 3 -2.89 -10.30 14.18
N ARG A 4 -2.88 -10.67 15.46
CA ARG A 4 -2.25 -9.87 16.52
C ARG A 4 -0.73 -9.78 16.35
N VAL A 5 -0.10 -10.86 15.90
CA VAL A 5 1.34 -10.91 15.66
C VAL A 5 1.71 -10.02 14.48
N LYS A 6 0.90 -10.02 13.41
CA LYS A 6 1.09 -9.12 12.26
C LYS A 6 0.95 -7.65 12.67
N ALA A 7 -0.09 -7.31 13.44
CA ALA A 7 -0.30 -5.94 13.90
C ALA A 7 0.87 -5.44 14.77
N ALA A 8 1.34 -6.26 15.72
CA ALA A 8 2.49 -5.89 16.55
C ALA A 8 3.77 -5.68 15.74
N ALA A 9 4.01 -6.52 14.72
CA ALA A 9 5.15 -6.37 13.83
C ALA A 9 5.11 -5.06 13.03
N LEU A 10 3.93 -4.71 12.49
CA LEU A 10 3.71 -3.46 11.75
C LEU A 10 3.90 -2.22 12.62
N ILE A 11 3.44 -2.25 13.87
CA ILE A 11 3.69 -1.14 14.81
C ILE A 11 5.20 -1.04 15.07
N LYS A 12 5.84 -2.16 15.40
CA LYS A 12 7.27 -2.19 15.75
C LYS A 12 8.18 -1.75 14.59
N SER A 13 7.78 -1.94 13.34
CA SER A 13 8.60 -1.50 12.19
C SER A 13 8.70 0.02 12.05
N GLY A 14 7.73 0.79 12.58
CA GLY A 14 7.78 2.25 12.59
C GLY A 14 8.43 2.86 13.83
N LEU A 15 8.37 2.17 14.97
CA LEU A 15 8.78 2.69 16.27
C LEU A 15 10.29 2.96 16.38
N ASP A 16 10.64 4.17 16.81
CA ASP A 16 11.99 4.56 17.21
C ASP A 16 12.06 4.78 18.73
N GLU A 17 12.41 3.71 19.46
CA GLU A 17 12.47 3.69 20.93
C GLU A 17 13.60 4.57 21.52
N ASN A 18 14.43 5.20 20.67
CA ASN A 18 15.44 6.16 21.12
C ASN A 18 14.90 7.59 21.27
N VAL A 19 13.66 7.84 20.82
CA VAL A 19 12.98 9.13 20.93
C VAL A 19 12.03 9.10 22.13
N ASP A 20 12.03 10.14 22.95
CA ASP A 20 11.05 10.27 24.03
C ASP A 20 9.66 10.58 23.42
N PRO A 21 8.64 9.72 23.62
CA PRO A 21 7.30 9.95 23.09
C PRO A 21 6.61 11.19 23.69
N CYS A 22 7.03 11.67 24.85
CA CYS A 22 6.50 12.89 25.48
C CYS A 22 7.05 14.16 24.83
N GLU A 23 8.19 14.08 24.14
CA GLU A 23 8.85 15.20 23.45
C GLU A 23 8.50 15.23 21.96
N ASP A 24 8.60 14.08 21.26
CA ASP A 24 8.22 13.96 19.84
C ASP A 24 7.59 12.60 19.55
N PHE A 25 6.27 12.53 19.75
CA PHE A 25 5.50 11.33 19.48
C PHE A 25 5.51 10.91 17.99
N TYR A 26 5.67 11.87 17.07
CA TYR A 26 5.69 11.57 15.63
C TYR A 26 6.98 10.85 15.26
N ALA A 27 8.13 11.35 15.72
CA ALA A 27 9.40 10.65 15.55
C ALA A 27 9.38 9.30 16.29
N PHE A 28 8.92 9.24 17.54
CA PHE A 28 8.81 7.97 18.26
C PHE A 28 8.01 6.91 17.47
N THR A 29 6.94 7.30 16.78
CA THR A 29 6.07 6.35 16.06
C THR A 29 6.45 6.07 14.60
N CYS A 30 7.15 7.00 13.93
CA CYS A 30 7.34 6.95 12.48
C CYS A 30 8.79 7.08 12.00
N ASN A 31 9.77 7.40 12.86
CA ASN A 31 11.12 7.73 12.37
C ASN A 31 11.77 6.56 11.60
N LYS A 32 11.56 5.32 12.05
CA LYS A 32 12.06 4.14 11.31
C LYS A 32 11.34 3.92 9.99
N PHE A 33 10.05 4.25 9.92
CA PHE A 33 9.31 4.22 8.66
C PHE A 33 9.92 5.21 7.66
N ILE A 34 10.14 6.45 8.09
CA ILE A 34 10.76 7.50 7.26
C ILE A 34 12.17 7.08 6.82
N ALA A 35 12.97 6.53 7.73
CA ALA A 35 14.32 6.06 7.43
C ALA A 35 14.38 4.89 6.44
N SER A 36 13.32 4.09 6.35
CA SER A 36 13.23 2.94 5.43
C SER A 36 12.51 3.26 4.11
N HIS A 37 11.92 4.45 3.99
CA HIS A 37 11.16 4.88 2.81
C HIS A 37 11.69 6.22 2.30
N ASP A 38 12.93 6.22 1.81
CA ASP A 38 13.53 7.40 1.21
C ASP A 38 12.81 7.74 -0.10
N VAL A 39 12.11 8.88 -0.11
CA VAL A 39 11.34 9.37 -1.26
C VAL A 39 12.19 9.63 -2.50
N LYS A 40 13.49 9.94 -2.33
CA LYS A 40 14.43 10.12 -3.45
C LYS A 40 14.80 8.78 -4.07
N GLU A 41 15.05 7.76 -3.24
CA GLU A 41 15.34 6.41 -3.73
C GLU A 41 14.11 5.82 -4.45
N LEU A 42 12.92 6.10 -3.93
CA LEU A 42 11.65 5.68 -4.53
C LEU A 42 11.22 6.53 -5.75
N GLY A 43 11.86 7.67 -6.00
CA GLY A 43 11.52 8.56 -7.10
C GLY A 43 10.13 9.21 -6.97
N VAL A 44 9.62 9.37 -5.74
CA VAL A 44 8.30 9.93 -5.44
C VAL A 44 8.41 11.25 -4.68
N GLY A 45 7.37 12.09 -4.73
CA GLY A 45 7.33 13.33 -3.94
C GLY A 45 6.93 13.14 -2.47
N LYS A 46 6.25 12.02 -2.17
CA LYS A 46 5.74 11.69 -0.84
C LYS A 46 5.43 10.19 -0.78
N VAL A 47 5.72 9.58 0.38
CA VAL A 47 5.32 8.22 0.73
C VAL A 47 4.63 8.23 2.09
N SER A 48 3.60 7.41 2.24
CA SER A 48 2.88 7.18 3.49
C SER A 48 2.31 5.77 3.52
N ALA A 49 1.98 5.29 4.72
CA ALA A 49 1.29 4.00 4.89
C ALA A 49 -0.01 3.93 4.05
N SER A 50 -0.73 5.05 3.90
CA SER A 50 -1.91 5.11 3.04
C SER A 50 -1.55 4.96 1.57
N SER A 51 -0.48 5.60 1.08
CA SER A 51 -0.08 5.44 -0.34
C SER A 51 0.40 4.03 -0.64
N GLU A 52 1.10 3.38 0.28
CA GLU A 52 1.50 1.98 0.14
C GLU A 52 0.29 1.05 0.05
N LEU A 53 -0.66 1.19 0.98
CA LEU A 53 -1.88 0.39 0.95
C LEU A 53 -2.70 0.65 -0.32
N GLN A 54 -2.77 1.89 -0.79
CA GLN A 54 -3.43 2.17 -2.07
C GLN A 54 -2.71 1.46 -3.22
N ASN A 55 -1.38 1.46 -3.27
CA ASN A 55 -0.63 0.72 -4.30
C ASN A 55 -0.88 -0.80 -4.23
N GLU A 56 -0.96 -1.37 -3.03
CA GLU A 56 -1.31 -2.79 -2.83
C GLU A 56 -2.71 -3.10 -3.35
N ILE A 57 -3.70 -2.26 -2.99
CA ILE A 57 -5.09 -2.41 -3.43
C ILE A 57 -5.18 -2.26 -4.97
N TYR A 58 -4.52 -1.27 -5.55
CA TYR A 58 -4.48 -1.10 -7.01
C TYR A 58 -3.86 -2.30 -7.71
N THR A 59 -2.78 -2.85 -7.14
CA THR A 59 -2.16 -4.07 -7.67
C THR A 59 -3.15 -5.24 -7.66
N GLU A 60 -3.87 -5.44 -6.56
CA GLU A 60 -4.88 -6.49 -6.45
C GLU A 60 -6.04 -6.29 -7.43
N ILE A 61 -6.53 -5.06 -7.58
CA ILE A 61 -7.56 -4.71 -8.57
C ILE A 61 -7.08 -5.04 -10.00
N VAL A 62 -5.84 -4.70 -10.34
CA VAL A 62 -5.28 -5.03 -11.67
C VAL A 62 -5.16 -6.54 -11.86
N ASN A 63 -4.73 -7.27 -10.83
CA ASN A 63 -4.62 -8.73 -10.85
C ASN A 63 -5.99 -9.40 -11.02
N SER A 64 -7.02 -8.94 -10.32
CA SER A 64 -8.37 -9.48 -10.45
C SER A 64 -8.94 -9.26 -11.86
N MET A 65 -8.48 -8.21 -12.55
CA MET A 65 -8.85 -7.91 -13.94
C MET A 65 -7.99 -8.64 -14.99
N ALA A 66 -6.90 -9.32 -14.61
CA ALA A 66 -5.97 -9.91 -15.57
C ALA A 66 -6.61 -11.01 -16.43
N GLY A 67 -7.55 -11.78 -15.87
CA GLY A 67 -8.25 -12.88 -16.56
C GLY A 67 -9.53 -12.47 -17.30
N ILE A 68 -9.81 -11.17 -17.42
CA ILE A 68 -11.01 -10.67 -18.09
C ILE A 68 -10.68 -10.47 -19.57
N ASP A 69 -11.27 -11.32 -20.41
CA ASP A 69 -11.35 -11.09 -21.85
C ASP A 69 -12.48 -10.08 -22.13
N VAL A 70 -12.17 -9.04 -22.89
CA VAL A 70 -13.10 -7.95 -23.19
C VAL A 70 -14.22 -8.37 -24.16
N GLU A 71 -14.00 -9.44 -24.93
CA GLU A 71 -14.97 -10.00 -25.87
C GLU A 71 -15.82 -11.13 -25.24
N ASP A 72 -15.45 -11.65 -24.06
CA ASP A 72 -16.16 -12.74 -23.38
C ASP A 72 -17.49 -12.26 -22.79
N GLU A 73 -18.60 -12.49 -23.51
CA GLU A 73 -19.95 -12.13 -23.07
C GLU A 73 -20.45 -12.88 -21.82
N SER A 74 -19.72 -13.89 -21.34
CA SER A 74 -20.02 -14.53 -20.05
C SER A 74 -19.60 -13.67 -18.85
N LYS A 75 -18.72 -12.67 -19.06
CA LYS A 75 -18.32 -11.70 -18.03
C LYS A 75 -19.26 -10.51 -17.97
N SER A 76 -19.29 -9.82 -16.83
CA SER A 76 -20.12 -8.63 -16.69
C SER A 76 -19.71 -7.56 -17.70
N LYS A 77 -20.70 -6.90 -18.31
CA LYS A 77 -20.46 -5.76 -19.20
C LYS A 77 -19.61 -4.68 -18.52
N THR A 78 -19.84 -4.42 -17.23
CA THR A 78 -19.08 -3.43 -16.45
C THR A 78 -17.61 -3.84 -16.31
N GLU A 79 -17.34 -5.11 -16.03
CA GLU A 79 -15.97 -5.63 -15.87
C GLU A 79 -15.16 -5.51 -17.17
N ARG A 80 -15.77 -5.88 -18.31
CA ARG A 80 -15.14 -5.75 -19.63
C ARG A 80 -14.85 -4.29 -20.00
N ILE A 81 -15.78 -3.38 -19.70
CA ILE A 81 -15.57 -1.94 -19.94
C ILE A 81 -14.44 -1.41 -19.07
N THR A 82 -14.41 -1.74 -17.78
CA THR A 82 -13.34 -1.30 -16.87
C THR A 82 -11.97 -1.83 -17.33
N LYS A 83 -11.89 -3.10 -17.75
CA LYS A 83 -10.69 -3.70 -18.35
C LYS A 83 -10.26 -2.95 -19.61
N ALA A 84 -11.18 -2.70 -20.54
CA ALA A 84 -10.91 -2.00 -21.78
C ALA A 84 -10.46 -0.55 -21.54
N VAL A 85 -11.01 0.16 -20.54
CA VAL A 85 -10.57 1.52 -20.18
C VAL A 85 -9.17 1.53 -19.59
N ARG A 86 -8.82 0.54 -18.77
CA ARG A 86 -7.47 0.39 -18.20
C ARG A 86 -6.41 0.06 -19.25
N ASP A 87 -6.76 -0.76 -20.24
CA ASP A 87 -5.82 -1.22 -21.29
C ASP A 87 -5.55 -0.21 -22.40
N ARG A 88 -6.31 0.89 -22.45
CA ARG A 88 -6.10 1.98 -23.40
C ARG A 88 -4.81 2.72 -23.12
#